data_AF-A0AA38XSN5-F1
#
_entry.id   AF-A0AA38XSN5-F1
#
_cell.length_a   1.000
_cell.length_b   1.000
_cell.length_c   1.000
_cell.angle_alpha   90.00
_cell.angle_beta   90.00
_cell.angle_gamma   90.00
#
_symmetry.space_group_name_H-M   'P 1'
#
loop_
_entity.id
_entity.type
_entity.pdbx_description
1 polymer ?
#
loop_
_entity_poly.entity_id
_entity_poly.type
_entity_poly.pdbx_seq_one_letter_code
_entity_poly.pdbx_strand_id
1 'polypeptide(L)'
;MVAAVAAALLAAVVLWPLRQQGRRGFVLGVVTLGVAGACLYLLVGNPRAAQVQPAPSVATLRDGVEALQQALQRDPQRADGWALLGRSQAELGNAAAAADAFNRAAALAPDEPGVLVEAAQARAQADPGKQFDDTALAWLQRAHTLSPDAERASWLLGIALRQRGRNAEAADLWSTLLPRLEPGAAQALQAQIAIAREAAGQPSDTPAAAPALLQVRVQLPASLKAGDWPASTQVFVLARAVGGPPMPVAARKLPLADFPATVGLGDGDSPMPTAPLSAHREVEVLARISRSGSANRSEDDLQTAPVKVSLPHDGVVELRFP
;
A
#
# COMPACT_ATOMS: atom_id res chain seq x y z
N MET A 1 4.46 28.91 -12.20
CA MET A 1 3.81 30.22 -12.42
C MET A 1 4.33 31.31 -11.46
N VAL A 2 4.40 31.09 -10.15
CA VAL A 2 4.81 32.11 -9.17
C VAL A 2 6.20 32.72 -9.44
N ALA A 3 7.20 31.91 -9.79
CA ALA A 3 8.56 32.40 -10.09
C ALA A 3 8.62 33.27 -11.36
N ALA A 4 7.82 32.96 -12.38
CA ALA A 4 7.77 33.74 -13.62
C ALA A 4 7.12 35.12 -13.40
N VAL A 5 6.10 35.18 -12.54
CA VAL A 5 5.43 36.44 -12.16
C VAL A 5 6.36 37.31 -11.33
N ALA A 6 7.11 36.73 -10.39
CA ALA A 6 8.09 37.46 -9.58
C ALA A 6 9.25 38.03 -10.44
N ALA A 7 9.76 37.25 -11.39
CA ALA A 7 10.80 37.71 -12.32
C ALA A 7 10.31 38.84 -13.25
N ALA A 8 9.07 38.75 -13.74
CA ALA A 8 8.47 39.79 -14.57
C ALA A 8 8.25 41.11 -13.80
N LEU A 9 7.83 41.02 -12.53
CA LEU A 9 7.68 42.20 -11.66
C LEU A 9 9.02 42.85 -11.33
N LEU A 10 10.06 42.07 -11.04
CA LEU A 10 11.42 42.59 -10.83
C LEU A 10 11.98 43.25 -12.09
N ALA A 11 11.80 42.63 -13.26
CA ALA A 11 12.18 43.20 -14.55
C ALA A 11 11.47 44.53 -14.80
N ALA A 12 10.17 44.62 -14.51
CA ALA A 12 9.40 45.85 -14.66
C ALA A 12 9.92 46.97 -13.75
N VAL A 13 10.23 46.67 -12.47
CA VAL A 13 10.77 47.64 -11.50
C VAL A 13 12.16 48.14 -11.91
N VAL A 14 13.03 47.25 -12.40
CA VAL A 14 14.40 47.61 -12.82
C VAL A 14 14.40 48.41 -14.13
N LEU A 15 13.48 48.11 -15.06
CA LEU A 15 13.41 48.78 -16.37
C LEU A 15 12.60 50.09 -16.35
N TRP A 16 11.76 50.30 -15.32
CA TRP A 16 10.93 51.50 -15.15
C TRP A 16 11.70 52.84 -15.17
N PRO A 17 12.80 53.02 -14.42
CA PRO A 17 13.56 54.28 -14.44
C PRO A 17 14.32 54.49 -15.77
N LEU A 18 14.69 53.42 -16.47
CA LEU A 18 15.39 53.48 -17.76
C LEU A 18 14.51 53.99 -18.90
N ARG A 19 13.17 53.96 -18.74
CA ARG A 19 12.24 54.54 -19.71
C ARG A 19 12.37 56.07 -19.81
N GLN A 20 12.85 56.74 -18.76
CA GLN A 20 13.05 58.20 -18.77
C GLN A 20 14.38 58.64 -19.42
N GLN A 21 15.32 57.72 -19.65
CA GLN A 21 16.63 58.01 -20.28
C GLN A 21 16.63 57.87 -21.81
N GLY A 22 15.45 57.76 -22.43
CA GLY A 22 15.27 57.69 -23.88
C GLY A 22 15.28 56.26 -24.44
N ARG A 23 14.71 56.11 -25.65
CA ARG A 23 14.38 54.82 -26.29
C ARG A 23 15.58 53.86 -26.42
N ARG A 24 16.81 54.37 -26.56
CA ARG A 24 18.02 53.55 -26.68
C ARG A 24 18.41 52.86 -25.36
N GLY A 25 18.30 53.57 -24.23
CA GLY A 25 18.63 53.01 -22.91
C GLY A 25 17.67 51.89 -22.48
N PHE A 26 16.38 52.07 -22.77
CA PHE A 26 15.36 51.04 -22.52
C PHE A 26 15.58 49.77 -23.34
N VAL A 27 15.87 49.89 -24.64
CA VAL A 27 16.15 48.73 -25.51
C VAL A 27 17.41 47.99 -25.05
N LEU A 28 18.47 48.72 -24.68
CA LEU A 28 19.69 48.11 -24.17
C LEU A 28 19.45 47.35 -22.85
N GLY A 29 18.63 47.90 -21.95
CA GLY A 29 18.23 47.26 -20.70
C GLY A 29 17.44 45.96 -20.89
N VAL A 30 16.50 45.94 -21.84
CA VAL A 30 15.71 44.73 -22.15
C VAL A 30 16.61 43.63 -22.74
N VAL A 31 17.50 43.98 -23.67
CA VAL A 31 18.40 43.00 -24.30
C VAL A 31 19.38 42.43 -23.27
N THR A 32 19.98 43.27 -22.43
CA THR A 32 20.91 42.81 -21.39
C THR A 32 20.24 41.89 -20.38
N LEU A 33 19.00 42.19 -19.97
CA LEU A 33 18.23 41.33 -19.08
C LEU A 33 17.91 39.97 -19.73
N GLY A 34 17.52 39.95 -21.00
CA GLY A 34 17.27 38.72 -21.75
C GLY A 34 18.52 37.85 -21.88
N VAL A 35 19.67 38.46 -22.20
CA VAL A 35 20.96 37.77 -22.31
C VAL A 35 21.42 37.25 -20.95
N ALA A 36 21.29 38.05 -19.88
CA ALA A 36 21.64 37.62 -18.53
C ALA A 36 20.76 36.46 -18.05
N GLY A 37 19.46 36.49 -18.35
CA GLY A 37 18.54 35.40 -18.06
C GLY A 37 18.89 34.12 -18.82
N ALA A 38 19.23 34.23 -20.10
CA ALA A 38 19.69 33.09 -20.91
C ALA A 38 21.03 32.53 -20.39
N CYS A 39 21.99 33.38 -20.06
CA CYS A 39 23.27 32.96 -19.47
C CYS A 39 23.07 32.27 -18.12
N LEU A 40 22.24 32.83 -17.23
CA LEU A 40 21.93 32.21 -15.93
C LEU A 40 21.24 30.85 -16.10
N TYR A 41 20.32 30.73 -17.07
CA TYR A 41 19.68 29.47 -17.39
C TYR A 41 20.67 28.43 -17.94
N LEU A 42 21.67 28.85 -18.71
CA LEU A 42 22.72 27.93 -19.19
C LEU A 42 23.74 27.57 -18.10
N LEU A 43 24.00 28.47 -17.14
CA LEU A 43 24.95 28.24 -16.05
C LEU A 43 24.37 27.38 -14.91
N VAL A 44 23.09 27.59 -14.57
CA VAL A 44 22.40 26.98 -13.42
C VAL A 44 21.30 26.00 -13.84
N GLY A 45 20.67 26.23 -14.99
CA GLY A 45 19.60 25.37 -15.50
C GLY A 45 20.14 24.13 -16.20
N ASN A 46 19.30 23.11 -16.31
CA ASN A 46 19.61 21.90 -17.05
C ASN A 46 18.89 21.92 -18.40
N PRO A 47 19.52 22.38 -19.49
CA PRO A 47 18.86 22.50 -20.80
C PRO A 47 18.36 21.15 -21.35
N ARG A 48 18.88 20.03 -20.82
CA ARG A 48 18.41 18.68 -21.15
C ARG A 48 17.07 18.32 -20.53
N ALA A 49 16.63 18.98 -19.46
CA ALA A 49 15.32 18.75 -18.86
C ALA A 49 14.16 19.24 -19.76
N ALA A 50 14.44 20.15 -20.72
CA ALA A 50 13.48 20.59 -21.72
C ALA A 50 13.31 19.59 -22.89
N GLN A 51 14.23 18.63 -23.02
CA GLN A 51 14.07 17.51 -23.93
C GLN A 51 13.32 16.41 -23.18
N VAL A 52 12.00 16.35 -23.38
CA VAL A 52 11.20 15.19 -22.99
C VAL A 52 11.72 14.01 -23.82
N GLN A 53 12.64 13.22 -23.25
CA GLN A 53 13.02 11.96 -23.85
C GLN A 53 11.77 11.06 -23.81
N PRO A 54 11.36 10.48 -24.96
CA PRO A 54 10.30 9.50 -24.95
C PRO A 54 10.70 8.37 -24.00
N ALA A 55 9.72 7.85 -23.25
CA ALA A 55 9.94 6.68 -22.41
C ALA A 55 10.67 5.59 -23.23
N PRO A 56 11.69 4.93 -22.67
CA PRO A 56 12.46 3.95 -23.41
C PRO A 56 11.51 2.91 -24.02
N SER A 57 11.54 2.79 -25.35
CA SER A 57 10.80 1.78 -26.07
C SER A 57 11.37 0.39 -25.80
N VAL A 58 10.57 -0.66 -25.98
CA VAL A 58 11.03 -2.07 -25.83
C VAL A 58 12.22 -2.36 -26.75
N ALA A 59 12.29 -1.74 -27.94
CA ALA A 59 13.43 -1.85 -28.86
C ALA A 59 14.70 -1.28 -28.23
N THR A 60 14.64 -0.07 -27.67
CA THR A 60 15.78 0.55 -26.97
C THR A 60 16.22 -0.21 -25.71
N LEU A 61 15.31 -0.93 -25.05
CA LEU A 61 15.65 -1.76 -23.90
C LEU A 61 16.39 -3.04 -24.31
N ARG A 62 15.99 -3.68 -25.43
CA ARG A 62 16.71 -4.85 -25.97
C ARG A 62 18.13 -4.50 -26.42
N ASP A 63 18.29 -3.41 -27.14
CA ASP A 63 19.61 -2.93 -27.58
C ASP A 63 20.51 -2.61 -26.37
N GLY A 64 19.94 -2.01 -25.32
CA GLY A 64 20.63 -1.74 -24.06
C GLY A 64 21.08 -3.01 -23.33
N VAL A 65 20.24 -4.05 -23.33
CA VAL A 65 20.57 -5.37 -22.76
C VAL A 65 21.73 -6.02 -23.51
N GLU A 66 21.75 -6.00 -24.85
CA GLU A 66 22.85 -6.56 -25.63
C GLU A 66 24.18 -5.83 -25.37
N ALA A 67 24.15 -4.49 -25.34
CA ALA A 67 25.31 -3.68 -25.01
C ALA A 67 25.83 -3.98 -23.60
N LEU A 68 24.91 -4.13 -22.63
CA LEU A 68 25.25 -4.48 -21.25
C LEU A 68 25.85 -5.88 -21.13
N GLN A 69 25.31 -6.86 -21.85
CA GLN A 69 25.88 -8.22 -21.90
C GLN A 69 27.30 -8.21 -22.47
N GLN A 70 27.57 -7.47 -23.55
CA GLN A 70 28.92 -7.34 -24.10
C GLN A 70 29.87 -6.63 -23.13
N ALA A 71 29.39 -5.61 -22.40
CA ALA A 71 30.19 -4.96 -21.37
C ALA A 71 30.58 -5.92 -20.25
N LEU A 72 29.63 -6.72 -19.76
CA LEU A 72 29.83 -7.72 -18.71
C LEU A 72 30.69 -8.91 -19.16
N GLN A 73 30.76 -9.21 -20.46
CA GLN A 73 31.73 -10.17 -20.98
C GLN A 73 33.17 -9.66 -20.86
N ARG A 74 33.39 -8.35 -21.03
CA ARG A 74 34.72 -7.72 -20.88
C ARG A 74 35.09 -7.52 -19.42
N ASP A 75 34.11 -7.19 -18.59
CA ASP A 75 34.29 -6.97 -17.15
C ASP A 75 33.24 -7.75 -16.34
N PRO A 76 33.47 -9.05 -16.09
CA PRO A 76 32.50 -9.93 -15.45
C PRO A 76 32.42 -9.75 -13.93
N GLN A 77 33.27 -8.93 -13.31
CA GLN A 77 33.33 -8.75 -11.85
C GLN A 77 32.40 -7.64 -11.34
N ARG A 78 31.60 -7.04 -12.23
CA ARG A 78 30.70 -5.94 -11.91
C ARG A 78 29.34 -6.39 -11.41
N ALA A 79 29.20 -6.52 -10.09
CA ALA A 79 27.93 -6.89 -9.45
C ALA A 79 26.77 -5.95 -9.82
N ASP A 80 27.04 -4.63 -9.86
CA ASP A 80 26.08 -3.59 -10.23
C ASP A 80 25.54 -3.76 -11.67
N GLY A 81 26.44 -4.10 -12.60
CA GLY A 81 26.08 -4.35 -13.99
C GLY A 81 25.27 -5.63 -14.15
N TRP A 82 25.61 -6.70 -13.44
CA TRP A 82 24.80 -7.93 -13.41
C TRP A 82 23.41 -7.71 -12.81
N ALA A 83 23.29 -6.91 -11.74
CA ALA A 83 22.00 -6.55 -11.17
C ALA A 83 21.15 -5.71 -12.13
N LEU A 84 21.77 -4.75 -12.84
CA LEU A 84 21.09 -3.97 -13.87
C LEU A 84 20.58 -4.87 -15.01
N LEU A 85 21.42 -5.81 -15.47
CA LEU A 85 21.02 -6.78 -16.50
C LEU A 85 19.82 -7.61 -16.03
N GLY A 86 19.83 -8.05 -14.77
CA GLY A 86 18.72 -8.76 -14.15
C GLY A 86 17.41 -7.96 -14.18
N ARG A 87 17.44 -6.69 -13.77
CA ARG A 87 16.27 -5.79 -13.82
C ARG A 87 15.77 -5.58 -15.24
N SER A 88 16.65 -5.29 -16.19
CA SER A 88 16.26 -5.10 -17.60
C SER A 88 15.66 -6.35 -18.22
N GLN A 89 16.18 -7.55 -17.90
CA GLN A 89 15.60 -8.81 -18.37
C GLN A 89 14.24 -9.09 -17.72
N ALA A 90 14.06 -8.76 -16.44
CA ALA A 90 12.78 -8.88 -15.76
C ALA A 90 11.72 -7.96 -16.38
N GLU A 91 12.08 -6.72 -16.72
CA GLU A 91 11.20 -5.77 -17.43
C GLU A 91 10.81 -6.26 -18.83
N LEU A 92 11.71 -6.97 -19.52
CA LEU A 92 11.43 -7.62 -20.80
C LEU A 92 10.60 -8.92 -20.66
N GLY A 93 10.29 -9.35 -19.44
CA GLY A 93 9.54 -10.59 -19.15
C GLY A 93 10.38 -11.87 -19.23
N ASN A 94 11.70 -11.76 -19.39
CA ASN A 94 12.62 -12.88 -19.49
C ASN A 94 13.06 -13.36 -18.09
N ALA A 95 12.14 -13.99 -17.36
CA ALA A 95 12.37 -14.37 -15.95
C ALA A 95 13.61 -15.26 -15.74
N ALA A 96 13.87 -16.22 -16.63
CA ALA A 96 15.04 -17.09 -16.54
C ALA A 96 16.36 -16.31 -16.69
N ALA A 97 16.46 -15.45 -17.71
CA ALA A 97 17.65 -14.62 -17.93
C ALA A 97 17.85 -13.60 -16.80
N ALA A 98 16.76 -13.08 -16.24
CA ALA A 98 16.82 -12.22 -15.06
C ALA A 98 17.41 -12.95 -13.86
N ALA A 99 16.90 -14.16 -13.56
CA ALA A 99 17.41 -14.99 -12.47
C ALA A 99 18.90 -15.31 -12.65
N ASP A 100 19.37 -15.66 -13.86
CA ASP A 100 20.78 -15.94 -14.13
C ASP A 100 21.68 -14.72 -13.88
N ALA A 101 21.26 -13.53 -14.34
CA ALA A 101 22.00 -12.30 -14.12
C ALA A 101 22.05 -11.93 -12.62
N PHE A 102 20.94 -12.05 -11.91
CA PHE A 102 20.92 -11.81 -10.47
C PHE A 102 21.70 -12.85 -9.66
N ASN A 103 21.72 -14.12 -10.09
CA ASN A 103 22.56 -15.14 -9.45
C ASN A 103 24.04 -14.73 -9.51
N ARG A 104 24.50 -14.16 -10.64
CA ARG A 104 25.86 -13.60 -10.76
C ARG A 104 26.06 -12.39 -9.87
N ALA A 105 25.09 -11.46 -9.85
CA ALA A 105 25.16 -10.28 -9.00
C ALA A 105 25.28 -10.65 -7.51
N ALA A 106 24.45 -11.58 -7.02
CA ALA A 106 24.47 -12.04 -5.64
C ALA A 106 25.77 -12.80 -5.28
N ALA A 107 26.38 -13.51 -6.23
CA ALA A 107 27.68 -14.15 -6.02
C ALA A 107 28.84 -13.14 -5.87
N LEU A 108 28.75 -12.00 -6.58
CA LEU A 108 29.77 -10.94 -6.53
C LEU A 108 29.56 -9.96 -5.38
N ALA A 109 28.31 -9.78 -4.93
CA ALA A 109 27.94 -8.91 -3.82
C ALA A 109 27.10 -9.67 -2.76
N PRO A 110 27.70 -10.65 -2.05
CA PRO A 110 26.98 -11.49 -1.09
C PRO A 110 26.54 -10.75 0.19
N ASP A 111 27.03 -9.53 0.40
CA ASP A 111 26.72 -8.70 1.55
C ASP A 111 25.83 -7.49 1.22
N GLU A 112 25.31 -7.40 0.00
CA GLU A 112 24.39 -6.34 -0.43
C GLU A 112 22.92 -6.81 -0.31
N PRO A 113 22.17 -6.38 0.73
CA PRO A 113 20.85 -6.93 1.02
C PRO A 113 19.85 -6.75 -0.12
N GLY A 114 19.91 -5.60 -0.81
CA GLY A 114 19.05 -5.31 -1.95
C GLY A 114 19.26 -6.29 -3.11
N VAL A 115 20.51 -6.62 -3.42
CA VAL A 115 20.86 -7.57 -4.49
C VAL A 115 20.40 -8.98 -4.12
N LEU A 116 20.60 -9.41 -2.88
CA LEU A 116 20.13 -10.72 -2.39
C LEU A 116 18.61 -10.87 -2.48
N VAL A 117 17.86 -9.82 -2.11
CA VAL A 117 16.39 -9.80 -2.18
C VAL A 117 15.90 -9.85 -3.63
N GLU A 118 16.48 -9.03 -4.51
CA GLU A 118 16.16 -9.05 -5.95
C GLU A 118 16.48 -10.41 -6.58
N ALA A 119 17.61 -11.01 -6.23
CA ALA A 119 18.02 -12.33 -6.72
C ALA A 119 17.08 -13.45 -6.27
N ALA A 120 16.74 -13.50 -4.98
CA ALA A 120 15.78 -14.47 -4.46
C ALA A 120 14.42 -14.35 -5.16
N GLN A 121 13.93 -13.13 -5.35
CA GLN A 121 12.66 -12.89 -6.01
C GLN A 121 12.71 -13.23 -7.52
N ALA A 122 13.78 -12.91 -8.22
CA ALA A 122 13.94 -13.26 -9.63
C ALA A 122 13.99 -14.78 -9.82
N ARG A 123 14.68 -15.48 -8.93
CA ARG A 123 14.75 -16.95 -8.90
C ARG A 123 13.37 -17.58 -8.70
N ALA A 124 12.61 -17.10 -7.72
CA ALA A 124 11.23 -17.54 -7.54
C ALA A 124 10.33 -17.19 -8.74
N GLN A 125 10.53 -16.05 -9.39
CA GLN A 125 9.77 -15.71 -10.61
C GLN A 125 10.13 -16.57 -11.81
N ALA A 126 11.35 -17.08 -11.91
CA ALA A 126 11.76 -18.01 -12.96
C ALA A 126 11.20 -19.42 -12.74
N ASP A 127 10.89 -19.79 -11.50
CA ASP A 127 10.25 -21.06 -11.17
C ASP A 127 8.78 -21.10 -11.67
N PRO A 128 8.35 -22.19 -12.34
CA PRO A 128 6.96 -22.34 -12.80
C PRO A 128 5.93 -22.29 -11.66
N GLY A 129 6.28 -22.80 -10.48
CA GLY A 129 5.44 -22.81 -9.28
C GLY A 129 5.57 -21.55 -8.42
N LYS A 130 6.39 -20.58 -8.83
CA LYS A 130 6.71 -19.37 -8.05
C LYS A 130 7.25 -19.67 -6.66
N GLN A 131 8.03 -20.74 -6.54
CA GLN A 131 8.56 -21.21 -5.26
C GLN A 131 9.93 -20.60 -4.95
N PHE A 132 10.15 -20.30 -3.67
CA PHE A 132 11.46 -19.95 -3.14
C PHE A 132 12.22 -21.24 -2.80
N ASP A 133 13.23 -21.55 -3.61
CA ASP A 133 14.12 -22.67 -3.36
C ASP A 133 15.12 -22.39 -2.21
N ASP A 134 15.98 -23.36 -1.88
CA ASP A 134 16.85 -23.28 -0.69
C ASP A 134 17.85 -22.12 -0.79
N THR A 135 18.36 -21.85 -2.01
CA THR A 135 19.25 -20.73 -2.29
C THR A 135 18.53 -19.39 -2.10
N ALA A 136 17.32 -19.25 -2.63
CA ALA A 136 16.53 -18.05 -2.47
C ALA A 136 16.19 -17.78 -0.99
N LEU A 137 15.85 -18.83 -0.24
CA LEU A 137 15.62 -18.73 1.21
C LEU A 137 16.87 -18.28 1.96
N ALA A 138 18.05 -18.85 1.66
CA ALA A 138 19.31 -18.47 2.28
C ALA A 138 19.67 -17.00 2.02
N TRP A 139 19.45 -16.52 0.80
CA TRP A 139 19.66 -15.10 0.47
C TRP A 139 18.71 -14.18 1.21
N LEU A 140 17.43 -14.53 1.34
CA LEU A 140 16.47 -13.74 2.11
C LEU A 140 16.82 -13.70 3.61
N GLN A 141 17.25 -14.83 4.18
CA GLN A 141 17.72 -14.88 5.57
C GLN A 141 18.98 -14.04 5.78
N ARG A 142 19.94 -14.10 4.85
CA ARG A 142 21.15 -13.29 4.89
C ARG A 142 20.82 -11.80 4.76
N ALA A 143 19.96 -11.42 3.82
CA ALA A 143 19.51 -10.05 3.63
C ALA A 143 18.81 -9.51 4.89
N HIS A 144 17.93 -10.30 5.52
CA HIS A 144 17.29 -9.94 6.78
C HIS A 144 18.30 -9.80 7.93
N THR A 145 19.35 -10.63 7.97
CA THR A 145 20.42 -10.51 8.98
C THR A 145 21.23 -9.22 8.79
N LEU A 146 21.53 -8.85 7.54
CA LEU A 146 22.31 -7.66 7.21
C LEU A 146 21.50 -6.38 7.36
N SER A 147 20.20 -6.43 7.08
CA SER A 147 19.27 -5.31 7.21
C SER A 147 17.92 -5.80 7.78
N PRO A 148 17.81 -5.90 9.12
CA PRO A 148 16.57 -6.34 9.78
C PRO A 148 15.38 -5.41 9.51
N ASP A 149 15.67 -4.16 9.17
CA ASP A 149 14.67 -3.13 8.89
C ASP A 149 14.20 -3.11 7.42
N ALA A 150 14.78 -3.95 6.56
CA ALA A 150 14.35 -4.08 5.18
C ALA A 150 12.99 -4.79 5.08
N GLU A 151 11.91 -4.00 5.01
CA GLU A 151 10.53 -4.49 4.95
C GLU A 151 10.30 -5.53 3.86
N ARG A 152 10.82 -5.29 2.65
CA ARG A 152 10.70 -6.21 1.51
C ARG A 152 11.38 -7.55 1.77
N ALA A 153 12.53 -7.55 2.44
CA ALA A 153 13.26 -8.77 2.78
C ALA A 153 12.44 -9.62 3.75
N SER A 154 11.95 -9.00 4.84
CA SER A 154 11.12 -9.66 5.85
C SER A 154 9.79 -10.17 5.28
N TRP A 155 9.16 -9.39 4.38
CA TRP A 155 7.96 -9.80 3.67
C TRP A 155 8.18 -11.07 2.84
N LEU A 156 9.17 -11.07 1.94
CA LEU A 156 9.46 -12.20 1.05
C LEU A 156 9.99 -13.42 1.82
N LEU A 157 10.76 -13.20 2.89
CA LEU A 157 11.23 -14.28 3.76
C LEU A 157 10.05 -15.01 4.41
N GLY A 158 9.04 -14.29 4.92
CA GLY A 158 7.84 -14.93 5.46
C GLY A 158 7.05 -15.72 4.41
N ILE A 159 6.99 -15.24 3.15
CA ILE A 159 6.38 -16.00 2.04
C ILE A 159 7.15 -17.31 1.82
N ALA A 160 8.48 -17.23 1.74
CA ALA A 160 9.35 -18.40 1.55
C ALA A 160 9.20 -19.41 2.71
N LEU A 161 9.13 -18.94 3.96
CA LEU A 161 8.91 -19.78 5.14
C LEU A 161 7.57 -20.53 5.08
N ARG A 162 6.48 -19.85 4.71
CA ARG A 162 5.17 -20.49 4.53
C ARG A 162 5.16 -21.55 3.44
N GLN A 163 5.81 -21.28 2.31
CA GLN A 163 5.93 -22.27 1.23
C GLN A 163 6.66 -23.55 1.70
N ARG A 164 7.52 -23.45 2.71
CA ARG A 164 8.21 -24.58 3.35
C ARG A 164 7.46 -25.17 4.55
N GLY A 165 6.23 -24.76 4.79
CA GLY A 165 5.42 -25.23 5.92
C GLY A 165 5.86 -24.67 7.28
N ARG A 166 6.83 -23.75 7.31
CA ARG A 166 7.33 -23.08 8.53
C ARG A 166 6.41 -21.92 8.91
N ASN A 167 5.13 -22.24 9.10
CA ASN A 167 4.07 -21.25 9.24
C ASN A 167 4.18 -20.41 10.52
N ALA A 168 4.58 -21.03 11.66
CA ALA A 168 4.81 -20.32 12.92
C ALA A 168 5.90 -19.24 12.77
N GLU A 169 7.04 -19.60 12.19
CA GLU A 169 8.16 -18.67 11.99
C GLU A 169 7.81 -17.54 11.04
N ALA A 170 7.01 -17.82 10.00
CA ALA A 170 6.50 -16.78 9.11
C ALA A 170 5.57 -15.80 9.84
N ALA A 171 4.67 -16.32 10.68
CA ALA A 171 3.75 -15.50 11.46
C ALA A 171 4.50 -14.59 12.44
N ASP A 172 5.49 -15.11 13.14
CA ASP A 172 6.31 -14.35 14.08
C ASP A 172 7.10 -13.25 13.36
N LEU A 173 7.78 -13.60 12.26
CA LEU A 173 8.52 -12.62 11.45
C LEU A 173 7.62 -11.49 10.97
N TRP A 174 6.47 -11.80 10.36
CA TRP A 174 5.55 -10.79 9.86
C TRP A 174 4.91 -9.98 10.98
N SER A 175 4.70 -10.55 12.16
CA SER A 175 4.20 -9.82 13.33
C SER A 175 5.16 -8.71 13.75
N THR A 176 6.47 -8.93 13.65
CA THR A 176 7.48 -7.88 13.93
C THR A 176 7.50 -6.76 12.88
N LEU A 177 7.08 -7.07 11.64
CA LEU A 177 7.01 -6.12 10.53
C LEU A 177 5.77 -5.22 10.63
N LEU A 178 4.65 -5.70 11.18
CA LEU A 178 3.36 -5.00 11.22
C LEU A 178 3.43 -3.52 11.67
N PRO A 179 4.13 -3.15 12.76
CA PRO A 179 4.12 -1.77 13.25
C PRO A 179 4.79 -0.76 12.31
N ARG A 180 5.54 -1.25 11.30
CA ARG A 180 6.32 -0.43 10.37
C ARG A 180 5.57 -0.18 9.06
N LEU A 181 4.49 -0.93 8.81
CA LEU A 181 3.73 -0.85 7.57
C LEU A 181 2.62 0.20 7.65
N GLU A 182 2.35 0.83 6.50
CA GLU A 182 1.17 1.66 6.31
C GLU A 182 -0.13 0.89 6.62
N PRO A 183 -1.19 1.54 7.12
CA PRO A 183 -2.38 0.85 7.63
C PRO A 183 -3.01 -0.18 6.68
N GLY A 184 -3.09 0.13 5.38
CA GLY A 184 -3.61 -0.80 4.38
C GLY A 184 -2.74 -2.04 4.17
N ALA A 185 -1.41 -1.86 4.17
CA ALA A 185 -0.45 -2.96 4.06
C ALA A 185 -0.42 -3.80 5.36
N ALA A 186 -0.52 -3.14 6.52
CA ALA A 186 -0.62 -3.80 7.82
C ALA A 186 -1.87 -4.69 7.91
N GLN A 187 -3.04 -4.20 7.46
CA GLN A 187 -4.27 -4.98 7.45
C GLN A 187 -4.18 -6.22 6.53
N ALA A 188 -3.59 -6.06 5.33
CA ALA A 188 -3.35 -7.17 4.43
C ALA A 188 -2.40 -8.22 5.04
N LEU A 189 -1.34 -7.76 5.74
CA LEU A 189 -0.40 -8.65 6.41
C LEU A 189 -1.00 -9.36 7.62
N GLN A 190 -1.86 -8.69 8.39
CA GLN A 190 -2.58 -9.30 9.51
C GLN A 190 -3.39 -10.51 9.08
N ALA A 191 -4.08 -10.43 7.94
CA ALA A 191 -4.81 -11.57 7.38
C ALA A 191 -3.87 -12.75 7.05
N GLN A 192 -2.69 -12.46 6.48
CA GLN A 192 -1.69 -13.49 6.17
C GLN A 192 -1.08 -14.12 7.43
N ILE A 193 -0.86 -13.33 8.48
CA ILE A 193 -0.41 -13.82 9.80
C ILE A 193 -1.45 -14.73 10.42
N ALA A 194 -2.73 -14.36 10.39
CA ALA A 194 -3.81 -15.20 10.91
C ALA A 194 -3.86 -16.57 10.22
N ILE A 195 -3.81 -16.59 8.88
CA ILE A 195 -3.75 -17.82 8.09
C ILE A 195 -2.51 -18.66 8.45
N ALA A 196 -1.36 -18.02 8.63
CA ALA A 196 -0.13 -18.72 9.00
C ALA A 196 -0.21 -19.34 10.41
N ARG A 197 -0.76 -18.63 11.40
CA ARG A 197 -0.93 -19.15 12.77
C ARG A 197 -1.90 -20.32 12.83
N GLU A 198 -3.02 -20.22 12.11
CA GLU A 198 -3.98 -21.32 11.98
C GLU A 198 -3.32 -22.56 11.38
N ALA A 199 -2.56 -22.40 10.28
CA ALA A 199 -1.82 -23.49 9.66
C ALA A 199 -0.69 -24.05 10.54
N ALA A 200 -0.22 -23.30 11.54
CA ALA A 200 0.74 -23.74 12.54
C ALA A 200 0.09 -24.42 13.76
N GLY A 201 -1.25 -24.46 13.85
CA GLY A 201 -1.97 -24.89 15.05
C GLY A 201 -1.74 -23.97 16.25
N GLN A 202 -1.24 -22.76 16.03
CA GLN A 202 -1.07 -21.75 17.07
C GLN A 202 -2.39 -21.00 17.24
N PRO A 203 -2.83 -20.71 18.48
CA PRO A 203 -3.94 -19.81 18.69
C PRO A 203 -3.59 -18.48 18.02
N SER A 204 -4.50 -17.96 17.21
CA SER A 204 -4.33 -16.69 16.55
C SER A 204 -4.20 -15.59 17.60
N ASP A 205 -2.97 -15.22 17.95
CA ASP A 205 -2.63 -13.99 18.69
C ASP A 205 -2.81 -12.76 17.77
N THR A 206 -3.82 -12.78 16.89
CA THR A 206 -4.53 -11.54 16.64
C THR A 206 -4.80 -10.99 18.05
N PRO A 207 -4.55 -9.71 18.37
CA PRO A 207 -5.24 -9.16 19.51
C PRO A 207 -6.69 -9.56 19.30
N ALA A 208 -7.23 -10.43 20.17
CA ALA A 208 -8.64 -10.73 20.20
C ALA A 208 -9.29 -9.37 20.00
N ALA A 209 -10.05 -9.23 18.90
CA ALA A 209 -10.56 -7.96 18.40
C ALA A 209 -10.68 -6.98 19.56
N ALA A 210 -9.87 -5.90 19.55
CA ALA A 210 -9.70 -4.98 20.69
C ALA A 210 -11.00 -4.94 21.49
N PRO A 211 -10.97 -5.34 22.79
CA PRO A 211 -12.11 -5.94 23.49
C PRO A 211 -13.38 -5.24 23.07
N ALA A 212 -14.28 -5.97 22.41
CA ALA A 212 -15.49 -5.39 21.86
C ALA A 212 -16.15 -4.52 22.93
N LEU A 213 -16.12 -3.21 22.72
CA LEU A 213 -16.62 -2.20 23.65
C LEU A 213 -18.14 -2.27 23.78
N LEU A 214 -18.75 -2.98 22.83
CA LEU A 214 -20.17 -3.15 22.67
C LEU A 214 -20.47 -4.52 22.07
N GLN A 215 -21.37 -5.29 22.69
CA GLN A 215 -21.91 -6.52 22.14
C GLN A 215 -23.32 -6.27 21.60
N VAL A 216 -23.59 -6.66 20.37
CA VAL A 216 -24.88 -6.41 19.69
C VAL A 216 -25.49 -7.72 19.22
N ARG A 217 -26.64 -8.10 19.77
CA ARG A 217 -27.41 -9.26 19.30
C ARG A 217 -28.43 -8.81 18.27
N VAL A 218 -28.29 -9.31 17.05
CA VAL A 218 -29.22 -9.00 15.96
C VAL A 218 -30.19 -10.17 15.79
N GLN A 219 -31.47 -9.90 16.00
CA GLN A 219 -32.55 -10.86 15.80
C GLN A 219 -33.25 -10.58 14.47
N LEU A 220 -33.21 -11.56 13.57
CA LEU A 220 -33.94 -11.50 12.31
C LEU A 220 -35.45 -11.71 12.53
N PRO A 221 -36.31 -11.09 11.71
CA PRO A 221 -37.74 -11.34 11.78
C PRO A 221 -38.05 -12.80 11.41
N ALA A 222 -39.00 -13.43 12.10
CA ALA A 222 -39.39 -14.82 11.83
C ALA A 222 -40.00 -15.04 10.42
N SER A 223 -40.45 -13.95 9.78
CA SER A 223 -40.94 -13.93 8.40
C SER A 223 -39.83 -13.92 7.35
N LEU A 224 -38.57 -13.70 7.75
CA LEU A 224 -37.44 -13.59 6.84
C LEU A 224 -36.90 -14.98 6.49
N LYS A 225 -37.15 -15.44 5.26
CA LYS A 225 -36.57 -16.67 4.71
C LYS A 225 -35.31 -16.32 3.94
N ALA A 226 -34.17 -16.89 4.34
CA ALA A 226 -32.88 -16.62 3.72
C ALA A 226 -32.86 -16.89 2.20
N GLY A 227 -33.67 -17.82 1.70
CA GLY A 227 -33.80 -18.14 0.26
C GLY A 227 -34.49 -17.07 -0.58
N ASP A 228 -35.23 -16.13 0.04
CA ASP A 228 -35.90 -15.02 -0.67
C ASP A 228 -34.96 -13.84 -0.94
N TRP A 229 -33.70 -13.96 -0.52
CA TRP A 229 -32.68 -12.94 -0.58
C TRP A 229 -31.50 -13.40 -1.46
N PRO A 230 -30.91 -12.51 -2.28
CA PRO A 230 -29.74 -12.83 -3.08
C PRO A 230 -28.57 -13.34 -2.23
N ALA A 231 -27.71 -14.20 -2.79
CA ALA A 231 -26.48 -14.64 -2.12
C ALA A 231 -25.52 -13.48 -1.80
N SER A 232 -25.65 -12.34 -2.50
CA SER A 232 -24.92 -11.11 -2.23
C SER A 232 -25.42 -10.33 -1.01
N THR A 233 -26.48 -10.79 -0.32
CA THR A 233 -27.08 -10.08 0.81
C THR A 233 -26.13 -10.03 2.00
N GLN A 234 -25.96 -8.84 2.56
CA GLN A 234 -25.07 -8.60 3.70
C GLN A 234 -25.84 -7.90 4.82
N VAL A 235 -25.57 -8.28 6.06
CA VAL A 235 -26.04 -7.60 7.25
C VAL A 235 -24.91 -6.69 7.76
N PHE A 236 -25.21 -5.40 7.86
CA PHE A 236 -24.32 -4.40 8.40
C PHE A 236 -24.77 -4.05 9.82
N VAL A 237 -23.88 -4.24 10.79
CA VAL A 237 -24.06 -3.76 12.17
C VAL A 237 -23.23 -2.51 12.32
N LEU A 238 -23.90 -1.38 12.57
CA LEU A 238 -23.30 -0.05 12.53
C LEU A 238 -23.48 0.65 13.88
N ALA A 239 -22.43 1.33 14.33
CA ALA A 239 -22.49 2.33 15.39
C ALA A 239 -22.19 3.71 14.80
N ARG A 240 -22.97 4.73 15.15
CA ARG A 240 -22.78 6.12 14.73
C ARG A 240 -22.81 7.06 15.92
N ALA A 241 -22.20 8.23 15.78
CA ALA A 241 -22.29 9.28 16.80
C ALA A 241 -23.73 9.79 16.93
N VAL A 242 -24.21 9.99 18.17
CA VAL A 242 -25.56 10.53 18.44
C VAL A 242 -25.66 11.96 17.90
N GLY A 243 -26.64 12.23 17.03
CA GLY A 243 -26.84 13.56 16.44
C GLY A 243 -25.72 14.03 15.50
N GLY A 244 -24.78 13.13 15.15
CA GLY A 244 -23.67 13.40 14.23
C GLY A 244 -24.02 13.15 12.76
N PRO A 245 -23.03 13.31 11.85
CA PRO A 245 -23.20 12.95 10.44
C PRO A 245 -23.56 11.47 10.28
N PRO A 246 -24.20 11.07 9.16
CA PRO A 246 -24.72 9.71 8.96
C PRO A 246 -23.64 8.62 8.82
N MET A 247 -22.35 9.01 8.86
CA MET A 247 -21.22 8.10 8.73
C MET A 247 -21.04 7.28 10.02
N PRO A 248 -20.83 5.96 9.92
CA PRO A 248 -20.61 5.12 11.09
C PRO A 248 -19.20 5.36 11.68
N VAL A 249 -19.11 5.30 13.01
CA VAL A 249 -17.86 5.33 13.77
C VAL A 249 -17.28 3.93 13.96
N ALA A 250 -18.12 2.89 13.84
CA ALA A 250 -17.72 1.49 13.71
C ALA A 250 -18.74 0.75 12.84
N ALA A 251 -18.28 -0.14 11.98
CA ALA A 251 -19.13 -0.92 11.10
C ALA A 251 -18.59 -2.33 10.87
N ARG A 252 -19.45 -3.33 11.05
CA ARG A 252 -19.14 -4.72 10.71
C ARG A 252 -20.11 -5.26 9.67
N LYS A 253 -19.58 -5.97 8.69
CA LYS A 253 -20.33 -6.60 7.60
C LYS A 253 -20.27 -8.12 7.74
N LEU A 254 -21.43 -8.78 7.77
CA LEU A 254 -21.55 -10.23 7.88
C LEU A 254 -22.58 -10.78 6.87
N PRO A 255 -22.40 -12.01 6.34
CA PRO A 255 -23.42 -12.71 5.57
C PRO A 255 -24.75 -12.85 6.33
N LEU A 256 -25.88 -12.78 5.61
CA LEU A 256 -27.21 -13.01 6.21
C LEU A 256 -27.35 -14.42 6.83
N ALA A 257 -26.65 -15.42 6.27
CA ALA A 257 -26.70 -16.81 6.71
C ALA A 257 -26.14 -17.03 8.13
N ASP A 258 -25.33 -16.09 8.63
CA ASP A 258 -24.65 -16.22 9.93
C ASP A 258 -25.56 -15.80 11.11
N PHE A 259 -26.78 -15.30 10.84
CA PHE A 259 -27.70 -14.77 11.85
C PHE A 259 -28.83 -15.76 12.21
N PRO A 260 -29.37 -15.72 13.44
CA PRO A 260 -29.13 -14.73 14.50
C PRO A 260 -27.76 -14.88 15.17
N ALA A 261 -27.05 -13.76 15.37
CA ALA A 261 -25.71 -13.73 15.94
C ALA A 261 -25.54 -12.59 16.94
N THR A 262 -24.55 -12.76 17.83
CA THR A 262 -24.04 -11.67 18.68
C THR A 262 -22.74 -11.17 18.09
N VAL A 263 -22.70 -9.89 17.79
CA VAL A 263 -21.63 -9.22 17.06
C VAL A 263 -20.99 -8.18 17.98
N GLY A 264 -19.70 -8.33 18.27
CA GLY A 264 -18.94 -7.31 18.97
C GLY A 264 -18.58 -6.14 18.06
N LEU A 265 -18.58 -4.91 18.57
CA LEU A 265 -18.01 -3.74 17.89
C LEU A 265 -16.92 -3.14 18.77
N GLY A 266 -15.78 -2.79 18.16
CA GLY A 266 -14.65 -2.14 18.83
C GLY A 266 -13.94 -1.14 17.93
N ASP A 267 -12.82 -0.60 18.40
CA ASP A 267 -12.07 0.44 17.68
C ASP A 267 -11.50 -0.03 16.33
N GLY A 268 -11.18 -1.33 16.22
CA GLY A 268 -10.73 -1.94 14.97
C GLY A 268 -11.80 -2.04 13.88
N ASP A 269 -13.07 -1.84 14.22
CA ASP A 269 -14.17 -1.79 13.26
C ASP A 269 -14.42 -0.36 12.73
N SER A 270 -13.61 0.62 13.14
CA SER A 270 -13.76 2.01 12.71
C SER A 270 -13.27 2.23 11.28
N PRO A 271 -14.11 2.81 10.39
CA PRO A 271 -13.67 3.22 9.06
C PRO A 271 -12.79 4.50 9.09
N MET A 272 -12.68 5.17 10.24
CA MET A 272 -11.89 6.40 10.41
C MET A 272 -10.98 6.29 11.64
N PRO A 273 -9.67 6.02 11.48
CA PRO A 273 -8.75 5.82 12.59
C PRO A 273 -8.65 6.98 13.59
N THR A 274 -9.03 8.20 13.18
CA THR A 274 -9.01 9.40 14.02
C THR A 274 -10.25 9.60 14.90
N ALA A 275 -11.30 8.79 14.71
CA ALA A 275 -12.53 8.84 15.49
C ALA A 275 -13.01 7.41 15.84
N PRO A 276 -12.28 6.71 16.72
CA PRO A 276 -12.60 5.34 17.12
C PRO A 276 -13.85 5.27 18.01
N LEU A 277 -14.44 4.08 18.14
CA LEU A 277 -15.65 3.86 18.93
C LEU A 277 -15.47 4.27 20.40
N SER A 278 -14.30 4.00 20.99
CA SER A 278 -13.91 4.37 22.35
C SER A 278 -13.85 5.88 22.62
N ALA A 279 -13.72 6.70 21.57
CA ALA A 279 -13.71 8.16 21.72
C ALA A 279 -15.11 8.73 21.99
N HIS A 280 -16.17 7.94 21.81
CA HIS A 280 -17.55 8.36 22.00
C HIS A 280 -18.10 7.88 23.34
N ARG A 281 -18.75 8.79 24.08
CA ARG A 281 -19.47 8.43 25.32
C ARG A 281 -20.81 7.75 25.04
N GLU A 282 -21.44 8.12 23.93
CA GLU A 282 -22.70 7.55 23.48
C GLU A 282 -22.69 7.35 21.97
N VAL A 283 -23.33 6.28 21.54
CA VAL A 283 -23.52 5.94 20.13
C VAL A 283 -24.95 5.47 19.87
N GLU A 284 -25.39 5.62 18.63
CA GLU A 284 -26.59 4.95 18.10
C GLU A 284 -26.17 3.71 17.33
N VAL A 285 -26.73 2.57 17.71
CA VAL A 285 -26.45 1.27 17.13
C VAL A 285 -27.65 0.82 16.32
N LEU A 286 -27.43 0.38 15.09
CA LEU A 286 -28.48 -0.14 14.22
C LEU A 286 -27.94 -1.27 13.35
N ALA A 287 -28.85 -2.16 12.92
CA ALA A 287 -28.54 -3.21 11.97
C ALA A 287 -29.31 -2.96 10.67
N ARG A 288 -28.66 -3.22 9.53
CA ARG A 288 -29.26 -3.10 8.20
C ARG A 288 -28.98 -4.34 7.37
N ILE A 289 -30.02 -4.93 6.81
CA ILE A 289 -29.93 -5.99 5.81
C ILE A 289 -29.91 -5.33 4.45
N SER A 290 -28.77 -5.40 3.76
CA SER A 290 -28.63 -4.89 2.41
C SER A 290 -28.83 -5.99 1.38
N ARG A 291 -29.87 -5.87 0.56
CA ARG A 291 -30.19 -6.84 -0.49
C ARG A 291 -29.11 -6.89 -1.58
N SER A 292 -28.52 -5.74 -1.89
CA SER A 292 -27.45 -5.58 -2.89
C SER A 292 -26.07 -5.93 -2.36
N GLY A 293 -25.90 -6.03 -1.03
CA GLY A 293 -24.60 -6.23 -0.38
C GLY A 293 -23.73 -4.97 -0.30
N SER A 294 -24.26 -3.82 -0.74
CA SER A 294 -23.55 -2.53 -0.72
C SER A 294 -23.60 -1.87 0.65
N ALA A 295 -22.54 -1.13 0.99
CA ALA A 295 -22.50 -0.29 2.18
C ALA A 295 -23.36 0.98 2.05
N ASN A 296 -23.75 1.35 0.83
CA ASN A 296 -24.66 2.47 0.60
C ASN A 296 -26.10 2.03 0.87
N ARG A 297 -26.90 2.95 1.43
CA ARG A 297 -28.32 2.69 1.68
C ARG A 297 -29.07 2.53 0.37
N SER A 298 -29.87 1.49 0.26
CA SER A 298 -30.83 1.28 -0.82
C SER A 298 -32.27 1.30 -0.30
N GLU A 299 -33.25 1.48 -1.19
CA GLU A 299 -34.68 1.47 -0.84
C GLU A 299 -35.17 0.06 -0.47
N ASP A 300 -34.51 -0.98 -0.98
CA ASP A 300 -34.82 -2.39 -0.71
C ASP A 300 -34.16 -2.92 0.58
N ASP A 301 -33.49 -2.05 1.35
CA ASP A 301 -32.80 -2.44 2.58
C ASP A 301 -33.77 -2.42 3.77
N LEU A 302 -33.74 -3.48 4.58
CA LEU A 302 -34.42 -3.51 5.88
C LEU A 302 -33.48 -2.98 6.95
N GLN A 303 -33.96 -2.14 7.87
CA GLN A 303 -33.15 -1.60 8.97
C GLN A 303 -33.92 -1.63 10.29
N THR A 304 -33.20 -1.81 11.39
CA THR A 304 -33.76 -1.69 12.75
C THR A 304 -33.92 -0.21 13.13
N ALA A 305 -34.75 0.05 14.14
CA ALA A 305 -34.69 1.34 14.83
C ALA A 305 -33.31 1.50 15.49
N PRO A 306 -32.71 2.71 15.48
CA PRO A 306 -31.45 2.95 16.18
C PRO A 306 -31.67 2.90 17.69
N VAL A 307 -30.79 2.19 18.39
CA VAL A 307 -30.77 2.11 19.86
C VAL A 307 -29.60 2.93 20.38
N LYS A 308 -29.88 3.84 21.32
CA LYS A 308 -28.83 4.64 21.98
C LYS A 308 -28.16 3.83 23.07
N VAL A 309 -26.84 3.88 23.10
CA VAL A 309 -26.01 3.10 24.03
C VAL A 309 -24.88 3.97 24.54
N SER A 310 -24.68 3.98 25.86
CA SER A 310 -23.54 4.61 26.50
C SER A 310 -22.36 3.64 26.57
N LEU A 311 -21.15 4.11 26.29
CA LEU A 311 -19.92 3.30 26.24
C LEU A 311 -18.99 3.60 27.45
N PRO A 312 -18.25 2.61 27.97
CA PRO A 312 -18.31 1.18 27.60
C PRO A 312 -19.62 0.53 28.03
N HIS A 313 -20.07 -0.48 27.29
CA HIS A 313 -21.32 -1.20 27.59
C HIS A 313 -21.03 -2.69 27.83
N ASP A 314 -21.18 -3.13 29.08
CA ASP A 314 -20.91 -4.51 29.48
C ASP A 314 -22.06 -5.49 29.13
N GLY A 315 -23.20 -4.96 28.67
CA GLY A 315 -24.38 -5.73 28.28
C GLY A 315 -24.43 -6.10 26.80
N VAL A 316 -25.46 -6.85 26.43
CA VAL A 316 -25.78 -7.17 25.03
C VAL A 316 -26.94 -6.28 24.58
N VAL A 317 -26.69 -5.46 23.56
CA VAL A 317 -27.71 -4.61 22.94
C VAL A 317 -28.50 -5.43 21.94
N GLU A 318 -29.81 -5.56 22.17
CA GLU A 318 -30.69 -6.29 21.25
C GLU A 318 -31.21 -5.36 20.15
N LEU A 319 -31.00 -5.75 18.90
CA LEU A 319 -31.57 -5.10 17.72
C LEU A 319 -32.58 -6.03 17.08
N ARG A 320 -33.80 -5.53 16.91
CA ARG A 320 -34.91 -6.25 16.29
C ARG A 320 -35.39 -5.48 15.07
N PHE A 321 -35.53 -6.19 13.96
CA PHE A 321 -36.14 -5.64 12.76
C PHE A 321 -37.66 -5.49 12.97
N PRO A 322 -38.28 -4.48 12.34
CA PRO A 322 -39.73 -4.28 12.39
C PRO A 322 -40.51 -5.42 11.73
#